data_AF-A0A920VWN5-F1
#
_entry.id   AF-A0A920VWN5-F1
#
_cell.length_a   1.000
_cell.length_b   1.000
_cell.length_c   1.000
_cell.angle_alpha   90.00
_cell.angle_beta   90.00
_cell.angle_gamma   90.00
#
_symmetry.space_group_name_H-M   'P 1'
#
loop_
_entity.id
_entity.type
_entity.pdbx_description
1 polymer ?
#
loop_
_entity_poly.entity_id
_entity_poly.type
_entity_poly.pdbx_seq_one_letter_code
_entity_poly.pdbx_strand_id
1 'polypeptide(L)' 'MVFMILLGSSIFSLVFRGFGGDELVNSIFNQMPGGVFGAMLIVMIIIFLLGFILDFIQITFVVVPIVGQYYLQWA' A
#
# COMPACT_ATOMS: atom_id res chain seq x y z
N MET A 1 4.71 -5.90 -20.81
CA MET A 1 4.99 -6.06 -19.36
C MET A 1 3.95 -5.31 -18.51
N VAL A 2 3.73 -4.02 -18.75
CA VAL A 2 2.77 -3.18 -18.00
C VAL A 2 1.33 -3.76 -17.96
N PHE A 3 0.78 -4.23 -19.08
CA PHE A 3 -0.58 -4.83 -19.11
C PHE A 3 -0.77 -6.01 -18.13
N MET A 4 0.26 -6.84 -17.95
CA MET A 4 0.18 -7.97 -17.02
C MET A 4 0.22 -7.51 -15.56
N ILE A 5 0.98 -6.46 -15.26
CA ILE A 5 1.03 -5.81 -13.95
C ILE A 5 -0.32 -5.14 -13.62
N LEU A 6 -0.97 -4.49 -14.60
CA LEU A 6 -2.31 -3.90 -14.44
C LEU A 6 -3.37 -4.93 -14.08
N LEU A 7 -3.33 -6.10 -14.74
CA LEU A 7 -4.22 -7.21 -14.45
C LEU A 7 -3.97 -7.77 -13.04
N GLY A 8 -2.70 -8.03 -12.70
CA GLY A 8 -2.33 -8.53 -11.38
C GLY A 8 -2.68 -7.57 -10.25
N SER A 9 -2.44 -6.27 -10.44
CA SER A 9 -2.75 -5.24 -9.44
C SER A 9 -4.25 -5.04 -9.24
N SER A 10 -5.04 -5.12 -10.31
CA SER A 10 -6.49 -5.02 -10.24
C SER A 10 -7.09 -6.18 -9.47
N ILE A 11 -6.61 -7.41 -9.74
CA ILE A 11 -7.04 -8.61 -9.02
C ILE A 11 -6.60 -8.54 -7.56
N PHE A 12 -5.34 -8.18 -7.29
CA PHE A 12 -4.84 -7.99 -5.93
C PHE A 12 -5.67 -6.97 -5.16
N SER A 13 -5.94 -5.81 -5.75
CA SER A 13 -6.74 -4.76 -5.12
C SER A 13 -8.19 -5.17 -4.87
N LEU A 14 -8.77 -5.99 -5.76
CA LEU A 14 -10.12 -6.53 -5.61
C LEU A 14 -10.20 -7.59 -4.51
N VAL A 15 -9.24 -8.51 -4.46
CA VAL A 15 -9.14 -9.52 -3.39
C VAL A 15 -8.87 -8.84 -2.05
N PHE A 16 -7.90 -7.91 -2.01
CA PHE A 16 -7.55 -7.18 -0.81
C PHE A 16 -8.75 -6.44 -0.21
N ARG A 17 -9.52 -5.72 -1.05
CA ARG A 17 -10.76 -5.08 -0.63
C ARG A 17 -11.85 -6.10 -0.25
N GLY A 18 -11.99 -7.19 -1.00
CA GLY A 18 -12.96 -8.25 -0.73
C GLY A 18 -12.74 -9.00 0.58
N PHE A 19 -11.50 -9.06 1.07
CA PHE A 19 -11.13 -9.68 2.35
C PHE A 19 -11.00 -8.67 3.51
N GLY A 20 -11.42 -7.42 3.34
CA GLY A 20 -11.35 -6.41 4.41
C GLY A 20 -9.92 -5.95 4.72
N GLY A 21 -9.05 -5.90 3.71
CA GLY A 21 -7.65 -5.48 3.87
C GLY A 21 -7.49 -4.07 4.46
N ASP A 22 -8.50 -3.22 4.34
CA ASP A 22 -8.52 -1.87 4.93
C ASP A 22 -8.47 -1.92 6.47
N GLU A 23 -9.23 -2.81 7.10
CA GLU A 23 -9.25 -3.02 8.55
C GLU A 23 -7.93 -3.66 9.04
N LEU A 24 -7.40 -4.59 8.24
CA LEU A 24 -6.11 -5.23 8.52
C LEU A 24 -4.98 -4.18 8.55
N VAL A 25 -4.91 -3.32 7.53
CA VAL A 25 -3.92 -2.24 7.45
C VAL A 25 -4.11 -1.26 8.61
N ASN A 26 -5.34 -0.79 8.83
CA ASN A 26 -5.63 0.12 9.94
C ASN A 26 -5.18 -0.41 11.29
N SER A 27 -5.46 -1.68 11.59
CA SER A 27 -5.06 -2.28 12.87
C SER A 27 -3.54 -2.37 13.01
N ILE A 28 -2.81 -2.71 11.94
CA ILE A 28 -1.35 -2.79 11.94
C ILE A 28 -0.74 -1.39 12.13
N PHE A 29 -1.22 -0.39 11.40
CA PHE A 29 -0.68 0.96 11.47
C PHE A 29 -1.09 1.70 12.75
N ASN A 30 -2.29 1.45 13.30
CA ASN A 30 -2.71 2.02 14.59
C ASN A 30 -1.95 1.43 15.79
N GLN A 31 -1.42 0.21 15.66
CA GLN A 31 -0.57 -0.40 16.68
C GLN A 31 0.87 0.12 16.64
N MET A 32 1.27 0.90 15.63
CA MET A 32 2.63 1.45 15.54
C MET A 32 2.80 2.70 16.41
N PRO A 33 3.84 2.76 17.26
CA PRO A 33 4.17 3.96 18.01
C PRO A 33 4.66 5.05 17.05
N GLY A 34 3.89 6.15 16.96
CA GLY A 34 4.21 7.29 16.07
C GLY A 34 3.06 7.74 15.16
N GLY A 35 1.91 7.05 15.20
CA GLY A 35 0.69 7.46 14.48
C GLY A 35 0.90 7.64 12.97
N VAL A 36 0.19 8.60 12.38
CA VAL A 36 0.25 8.89 10.92
C VAL A 36 1.65 9.24 10.44
N PHE A 37 2.44 9.93 11.26
CA PHE A 37 3.80 10.36 10.90
C PHE A 37 4.78 9.19 10.89
N GLY A 38 4.70 8.28 11.87
CA GLY A 38 5.48 7.04 11.89
C GLY A 38 5.13 6.11 10.72
N ALA A 39 3.82 5.98 10.43
CA ALA A 39 3.32 5.26 9.27
C ALA A 39 3.90 5.80 7.95
N MET A 40 3.93 7.13 7.81
CA MET A 40 4.44 7.82 6.61
C MET A 40 5.91 7.51 6.37
N LEU A 41 6.71 7.62 7.43
CA LEU A 41 8.15 7.40 7.37
C LEU A 41 8.45 5.95 6.95
N ILE A 42 7.74 4.99 7.55
CA ILE A 42 7.87 3.56 7.20
C ILE A 42 7.49 3.31 5.74
N VAL A 43 6.36 3.84 5.27
CA VAL A 43 5.95 3.70 3.85
C VAL A 43 7.00 4.32 2.91
N MET A 44 7.56 5.48 3.25
CA MET A 44 8.62 6.12 2.46
C MET A 44 9.87 5.25 2.38
N ILE A 45 10.29 4.64 3.50
CA ILE A 45 11.42 3.70 3.53
C ILE A 45 11.12 2.46 2.68
N ILE A 46 9.93 1.86 2.82
CA ILE A 46 9.52 0.68 2.06
C ILE A 46 9.54 1.00 0.56
N ILE A 47 8.94 2.11 0.13
CA ILE A 47 8.96 2.54 -1.28
C ILE A 47 10.40 2.75 -1.77
N PHE A 48 11.25 3.38 -0.97
CA PHE A 48 12.64 3.60 -1.31
C PHE A 48 13.41 2.28 -1.51
N LEU A 49 13.24 1.30 -0.62
CA LEU A 49 13.86 -0.02 -0.76
C LEU A 49 13.29 -0.80 -1.95
N LEU A 50 11.97 -0.80 -2.13
CA LEU A 50 11.31 -1.48 -3.26
C LEU A 50 11.75 -0.87 -4.60
N GLY A 51 12.01 0.44 -4.65
CA GLY A 51 12.49 1.15 -5.84
C GLY A 51 13.85 0.71 -6.38
N PHE A 52 14.64 -0.05 -5.63
CA PHE A 52 15.88 -0.65 -6.15
C PHE A 52 15.62 -1.84 -7.09
N ILE A 53 14.47 -2.52 -6.94
CA ILE A 53 14.15 -3.76 -7.66
C ILE A 53 12.95 -3.58 -8.57
N LEU A 54 11.97 -2.77 -8.13
CA LEU A 54 10.70 -2.54 -8.82
C LEU A 54 10.68 -1.17 -9.50
N ASP A 55 10.02 -1.12 -10.66
CA ASP A 55 9.78 0.13 -11.40
C ASP A 55 8.62 0.94 -10.78
N PHE A 56 8.57 2.26 -11.04
CA PHE A 56 7.60 3.19 -10.45
C PHE A 56 6.16 2.73 -10.69
N ILE A 57 5.85 2.21 -11.88
CA ILE A 57 4.51 1.69 -12.22
C ILE A 57 4.12 0.54 -11.27
N GLN A 58 5.04 -0.39 -11.01
CA GLN A 58 4.77 -1.56 -10.16
C GLN A 58 4.57 -1.15 -8.71
N ILE A 59 5.38 -0.22 -8.23
CA ILE A 59 5.28 0.32 -6.87
C ILE A 59 3.91 0.99 -6.67
N THR A 60 3.48 1.86 -7.58
CA THR A 60 2.17 2.52 -7.48
C THR A 60 1.05 1.48 -7.40
N PHE A 61 1.11 0.42 -8.19
CA PHE A 61 0.06 -0.59 -8.23
C PHE A 61 -0.01 -1.52 -7.03
N VAL A 62 1.10 -1.76 -6.34
CA VAL A 62 1.13 -2.57 -5.12
C VAL A 62 0.86 -1.71 -3.88
N VAL A 63 1.49 -0.54 -3.80
CA VAL A 63 1.53 0.28 -2.59
C VAL A 63 0.30 1.17 -2.46
N VAL A 64 -0.17 1.81 -3.54
CA VAL A 64 -1.35 2.71 -3.47
C VAL A 64 -2.61 2.03 -2.95
N PRO A 65 -3.01 0.81 -3.38
CA PRO A 65 -4.21 0.20 -2.82
C PRO A 65 -4.09 -0.16 -1.34
N ILE A 66 -2.87 -0.32 -0.81
CA ILE A 66 -2.62 -0.61 0.60
C ILE A 66 -2.60 0.68 1.41
N VAL A 67 -1.79 1.66 0.96
CA VAL A 67 -1.52 2.90 1.68
C VAL A 67 -2.63 3.93 1.50
N GLY A 68 -3.20 4.03 0.29
CA GLY A 68 -4.24 4.99 -0.03
C GLY A 68 -5.48 4.80 0.84
N GLN A 69 -5.84 3.55 1.14
CA GLN A 69 -6.98 3.24 2.02
C GLN A 69 -6.74 3.71 3.45
N TYR A 70 -5.51 3.60 3.97
CA TYR A 70 -5.16 4.11 5.29
C TYR A 70 -5.24 5.64 5.34
N TYR A 71 -4.56 6.35 4.42
CA TYR A 71 -4.49 7.82 4.47
C TYR A 71 -5.80 8.53 4.17
N LEU A 72 -6.64 7.97 3.29
CA LEU A 72 -7.95 8.56 2.97
C LEU A 72 -8.93 8.51 4.14
N GLN A 73 -8.73 7.61 5.12
CA GLN A 73 -9.54 7.59 6.35
C GLN A 73 -9.15 8.71 7.34
N TRP A 74 -7.99 9.34 7.17
CA TRP A 74 -7.54 10.48 7.97
C TRP A 74 -7.87 11.84 7.34
N ALA A 75 -8.49 11.86 6.15
CA ALA A 75 -8.94 13.05 5.44
C ALA A 75 -10.45 13.27 5.63
#